data_AF-G4CHU2-F1
#
_entry.id   AF-G4CHU2-F1
#
_cell.length_a   1.000
_cell.length_b   1.000
_cell.length_c   1.000
_cell.angle_alpha   90.00
_cell.angle_beta   90.00
_cell.angle_gamma   90.00
#
_symmetry.space_group_name_H-M   'P 1'
#
loop_
_entity.id
_entity.type
_entity.pdbx_description
1 polymer ?
#
loop_
_entity_poly.entity_id
_entity_poly.type
_entity_poly.pdbx_seq_one_letter_code
_entity_poly.pdbx_strand_id
1 'polypeptide(L)' 'MSKRTQINKGPIRDNALKALVKSNLFRPKIQKPKKGKGAYSRKGRQPSGFLIPSKNLIFLWG' A
#
# COMPACT_ATOMS: atom_id res chain seq x y z
N MET A 1 6.69 -24.44 -7.87
CA MET A 1 7.07 -24.56 -6.43
C MET A 1 6.06 -23.80 -5.58
N SER A 2 5.50 -24.42 -4.53
CA SER A 2 4.53 -23.77 -3.65
C SER A 2 5.22 -22.97 -2.54
N LYS A 3 4.87 -21.68 -2.37
CA LYS A 3 5.40 -20.82 -1.30
C LYS A 3 4.58 -21.03 -0.01
N ARG A 4 5.24 -21.40 1.08
CA ARG A 4 4.64 -21.45 2.41
C ARG A 4 4.45 -20.04 2.96
N THR A 5 3.23 -19.68 3.34
CA THR A 5 2.88 -18.35 3.84
C THR A 5 2.81 -18.37 5.36
N GLN A 6 3.52 -17.45 6.02
CA GLN A 6 3.49 -17.36 7.47
C GLN A 6 2.20 -16.68 7.93
N ILE A 7 1.38 -17.45 8.64
CA ILE A 7 0.15 -16.99 9.28
C ILE A 7 0.44 -16.87 10.77
N ASN A 8 0.46 -15.63 11.29
CA ASN A 8 0.76 -15.29 12.69
C ASN A 8 -0.33 -15.78 13.66
N LYS A 9 -0.54 -17.09 13.73
CA LYS A 9 -1.60 -17.79 14.48
C LYS A 9 -1.06 -18.89 15.39
N GLY A 10 0.26 -19.11 15.41
CA GLY A 10 0.87 -20.23 16.13
C GLY A 10 0.49 -21.60 15.56
N PRO A 11 0.67 -22.69 16.32
CA PRO A 11 0.25 -24.02 15.90
C PRO A 11 -1.29 -24.12 15.85
N ILE A 12 -1.83 -24.54 14.71
CA ILE A 12 -3.27 -24.71 14.51
C ILE A 12 -3.67 -26.11 14.94
N ARG A 13 -4.62 -26.22 15.88
CA ARG A 13 -5.07 -27.50 16.45
C ARG A 13 -6.28 -28.09 15.73
N ASP A 14 -7.30 -27.26 15.45
CA ASP A 14 -8.59 -27.76 14.95
C ASP A 14 -8.77 -27.58 13.44
N ASN A 15 -8.99 -26.33 12.98
CA ASN A 15 -9.34 -26.04 11.59
C ASN A 15 -8.37 -25.04 10.94
N ALA A 16 -7.63 -25.53 9.95
CA ALA A 16 -6.66 -24.76 9.17
C ALA A 16 -7.30 -23.62 8.36
N LEU A 17 -8.42 -23.86 7.67
CA LEU A 17 -9.09 -22.86 6.84
C LEU A 17 -9.67 -21.72 7.68
N LYS A 18 -10.29 -22.06 8.81
CA LYS A 18 -10.83 -21.05 9.74
C LYS A 18 -9.73 -20.17 10.33
N ALA A 19 -8.58 -20.77 10.67
CA ALA A 19 -7.41 -20.04 11.14
C ALA A 19 -6.82 -19.13 10.06
N LEU A 20 -6.75 -19.62 8.81
CA LEU A 20 -6.32 -18.86 7.63
C LEU A 20 -7.20 -17.64 7.41
N VAL A 21 -8.53 -17.82 7.28
CA VAL A 21 -9.47 -16.71 7.02
C VAL A 21 -9.39 -15.62 8.10
N LYS A 22 -9.17 -16.00 9.36
CA LYS A 22 -9.02 -15.05 10.47
C LYS A 22 -7.59 -14.53 10.66
N SER A 23 -6.66 -14.87 9.78
CA SER A 23 -5.27 -14.42 9.85
C SER A 23 -5.06 -13.08 9.13
N ASN A 24 -3.83 -12.56 9.19
CA ASN A 24 -3.46 -11.31 8.52
C ASN A 24 -3.51 -11.40 6.99
N LEU A 25 -3.55 -12.62 6.45
CA LEU A 25 -3.57 -12.85 5.02
C LEU A 25 -4.89 -12.36 4.38
N PHE A 26 -6.01 -12.60 5.05
CA PHE A 26 -7.35 -12.30 4.54
C PHE A 26 -7.97 -11.11 5.27
N ARG A 27 -7.26 -9.98 5.26
CA ARG A 27 -7.78 -8.72 5.81
C ARG A 27 -8.62 -7.98 4.77
N PRO A 28 -9.71 -7.31 5.19
CA PRO A 28 -10.46 -6.44 4.29
C PRO A 28 -9.54 -5.32 3.78
N LYS A 29 -9.49 -5.14 2.45
CA LYS A 29 -8.72 -4.08 1.81
C LYS A 29 -9.62 -2.88 1.61
N ILE A 30 -9.19 -1.72 2.10
CA ILE A 30 -9.88 -0.46 1.89
C ILE A 30 -9.16 0.31 0.79
N GLN A 31 -9.86 0.61 -0.29
CA GLN A 31 -9.34 1.47 -1.35
C GLN A 31 -9.63 2.93 -1.01
N LYS A 32 -8.67 3.81 -1.28
CA LYS A 32 -8.90 5.25 -1.14
C LYS A 32 -9.86 5.72 -2.25
N PRO A 33 -10.97 6.39 -1.91
CA PRO A 33 -11.89 6.89 -2.91
C PRO A 33 -11.22 7.99 -3.75
N LYS A 34 -11.61 8.10 -5.02
CA LYS A 34 -11.09 9.15 -5.92
C LYS A 34 -11.70 10.54 -5.64
N LYS A 35 -12.89 10.59 -5.04
CA LYS A 35 -13.63 11.84 -4.75
C LYS A 35 -14.41 11.68 -3.43
N GLY A 36 -14.67 12.81 -2.75
CA GLY A 36 -15.46 12.84 -1.52
C GLY A 36 -14.65 12.65 -0.24
N LYS A 37 -15.28 12.10 0.82
CA LYS A 37 -14.67 11.93 2.14
C LYS A 37 -13.45 11.00 2.07
N GLY A 38 -12.31 11.48 2.57
CA GLY A 38 -11.06 10.70 2.58
C GLY A 38 -10.33 10.63 1.22
N ALA A 39 -10.77 11.39 0.21
CA ALA A 39 -10.11 11.43 -1.11
C ALA A 39 -8.96 12.46 -1.21
N TYR A 40 -8.86 13.41 -0.28
CA TYR A 40 -7.84 14.46 -0.33
C TYR A 40 -6.42 13.91 -0.11
N SER A 41 -5.48 14.31 -0.97
CA SER A 41 -4.06 13.97 -0.87
C SER A 41 -3.20 15.22 -1.06
N ARG A 42 -2.44 15.62 -0.02
CA ARG A 42 -1.63 16.86 0.00
C ARG A 42 -0.58 16.95 -1.11
N LYS A 43 -0.07 15.80 -1.59
CA LYS A 43 0.99 15.74 -2.62
C LYS A 43 0.45 15.32 -3.99
N GLY A 44 -0.87 15.14 -4.13
CA GLY A 44 -1.48 14.61 -5.35
C GLY A 44 -0.90 13.25 -5.76
N ARG A 45 -1.23 12.80 -6.97
CA ARG A 45 -0.46 11.79 -7.71
C ARG A 45 0.50 12.57 -8.60
N GLN A 46 1.78 12.16 -8.71
CA GLN A 46 2.69 12.84 -9.62
C GLN A 46 2.07 12.89 -11.03
N PRO A 47 2.10 14.05 -11.71
CA PRO A 47 1.60 14.14 -13.07
C PRO A 47 2.49 13.25 -13.95
N SER A 48 1.93 12.17 -14.46
CA SER A 48 2.48 11.50 -15.65
C SER A 48 2.30 12.48 -16.82
N GLY A 49 3.25 13.39 -16.99
CA GLY A 49 3.20 14.34 -18.11
C GLY A 49 3.86 15.70 -17.93
N PHE A 50 4.46 16.04 -16.78
CA PHE A 50 5.26 17.26 -16.70
C PHE A 50 6.55 16.99 -15.94
N LEU A 51 7.66 17.06 -16.67
CA LEU A 51 9.02 17.05 -16.12
C LEU A 51 9.10 18.22 -15.14
N ILE A 52 9.09 17.92 -13.84
CA ILE A 52 9.53 18.88 -12.84
C ILE A 52 11.06 18.88 -12.98
N PRO A 53 11.71 19.96 -13.45
CA PRO A 53 13.16 19.99 -13.47
C PRO A 53 13.63 19.82 -12.03
N SER A 54 14.57 18.88 -11.84
CA SER A 54 15.23 18.66 -10.57
C SER A 54 15.69 19.98 -9.97
N LYS A 55 15.56 20.10 -8.65
CA LYS A 55 15.79 21.28 -7.82
C LYS A 55 17.25 21.80 -7.81
N ASN A 56 17.95 21.87 -8.93
CA ASN A 56 19.35 22.29 -8.99
C ASN A 56 19.61 23.36 -10.08
N LEU A 57 18.67 24.28 -10.31
CA LEU A 57 18.84 25.38 -11.27
C LEU A 57 18.48 26.75 -10.68
N ILE A 58 18.88 27.00 -9.43
CA ILE A 58 18.74 28.31 -8.75
C ILE A 58 20.09 28.85 -8.22
N PHE A 59 21.19 28.08 -8.31
CA PHE A 59 22.52 28.50 -7.81
C PHE A 59 23.58 28.55 -8.91
N LEU A 60 23.30 29.23 -10.02
CA LEU A 60 24.33 29.55 -11.01
C LEU A 60 24.12 30.97 -11.53
N TRP A 61 24.29 31.95 -10.65
CA TRP A 61 24.64 33.33 -10.95
C TRP A 61 25.22 33.90 -9.65
N GLY A 62 26.55 33.84 -9.56
CA GLY A 62 27.39 34.30 -8.47
C GLY A 62 28.82 34.30 -8.96
#